data_AF-A0A3C0G4X3-F1
#
_entry.id   AF-A0A3C0G4X3-F1
#
_cell.length_a   1.000
_cell.length_b   1.000
_cell.length_c   1.000
_cell.angle_alpha   90.00
_cell.angle_beta   90.00
_cell.angle_gamma   90.00
#
_symmetry.space_group_name_H-M   'P 1'
#
loop_
_entity.id
_entity.type
_entity.pdbx_description
1 polymer ?
#
loop_
_entity_poly.entity_id
_entity_poly.type
_entity_poly.pdbx_seq_one_letter_code
_entity_poly.pdbx_strand_id
1 'polypeptide(L)' 'DSRLGSSHWAVPGPDGRHGFGGSCFPKDINAMIHFMEQKGLQPKILKAVWNKNLDVRPEKDWENLIGRAVTKGDK' A
#
# COMPACT_ATOMS: atom_id res chain seq x y z
N ASP A 1 3.68 12.88 21.77
CA ASP A 1 2.75 13.87 21.18
C ASP A 1 1.39 13.21 21.05
N SER A 2 0.37 13.68 21.77
CA SER A 2 -0.96 13.04 21.78
C SER A 2 -1.73 13.20 20.47
N ARG A 3 -1.36 14.17 19.62
CA ARG A 3 -2.03 14.43 18.33
C ARG A 3 -1.84 13.28 17.34
N LEU A 4 -0.83 12.45 17.54
CA LEU A 4 -0.54 11.32 16.69
C LEU A 4 -1.27 10.03 17.14
N GLY A 5 -1.80 9.99 18.36
CA GLY A 5 -2.42 8.80 18.95
C GLY A 5 -1.42 7.84 19.61
N SER A 6 -1.93 6.80 20.29
CA SER A 6 -1.12 5.86 21.10
C SER A 6 -0.98 4.47 20.50
N SER A 7 -1.58 4.18 19.34
CA SER A 7 -1.60 2.85 18.72
C SER A 7 -1.01 2.87 17.32
N HIS A 8 -0.77 1.68 16.74
CA HIS A 8 -0.30 1.48 15.35
C HIS A 8 1.10 2.06 15.04
N TRP A 9 1.94 2.21 16.06
CA TRP A 9 3.34 2.67 15.94
C TRP A 9 4.35 1.54 15.73
N ALA A 10 3.93 0.29 15.90
CA ALA A 10 4.83 -0.86 15.81
C ALA A 10 5.37 -1.00 14.38
N VAL A 11 6.69 -0.80 14.24
CA VAL A 11 7.45 -1.08 13.02
C VAL A 11 8.71 -1.84 13.44
N PRO A 12 8.89 -3.11 13.03
CA PRO A 12 8.00 -3.88 12.17
C PRO A 12 6.63 -4.14 12.81
N GLY A 13 5.63 -4.39 11.96
CA GLY A 13 4.27 -4.67 12.40
C GLY A 13 4.15 -6.06 13.07
N PRO A 14 2.92 -6.48 13.43
CA PRO A 14 2.67 -7.79 14.03
C PRO A 14 3.13 -8.98 13.18
N ASP A 15 3.31 -8.79 11.87
CA ASP A 15 3.82 -9.80 10.93
C ASP A 15 5.36 -9.87 10.87
N GLY A 16 6.05 -9.06 11.68
CA GLY A 16 7.51 -9.03 11.78
C GLY A 16 8.21 -8.41 10.58
N ARG A 17 7.46 -7.80 9.65
CA ARG A 17 8.00 -7.25 8.40
C ARG A 17 7.85 -5.73 8.36
N HIS A 18 8.73 -5.08 7.61
CA HIS A 18 8.66 -3.64 7.37
C HIS A 18 7.69 -3.35 6.22
N GLY A 19 7.02 -2.18 6.26
CA GLY A 19 6.02 -1.81 5.27
C GLY A 19 4.68 -2.54 5.44
N PHE A 20 3.65 -2.00 4.80
CA PHE A 20 2.32 -2.60 4.79
C PHE A 20 2.19 -3.66 3.69
N GLY A 21 1.49 -4.75 4.01
CA GLY A 21 1.19 -5.86 3.10
C GLY A 21 -0.30 -6.23 3.11
N GLY A 22 -0.60 -7.49 2.82
CA GLY A 22 -1.95 -8.04 2.77
C GLY A 22 -2.78 -7.56 1.59
N SER A 23 -4.06 -7.91 1.55
CA SER A 23 -4.90 -7.64 0.36
C SER A 23 -5.43 -6.22 0.26
N CYS A 24 -5.78 -5.61 1.40
CA CYS A 24 -6.64 -4.43 1.40
C CYS A 24 -5.86 -3.15 1.13
N PHE A 25 -4.85 -2.84 1.95
CA PHE A 25 -4.21 -1.54 1.88
C PHE A 25 -3.37 -1.34 0.59
N PRO A 26 -2.60 -2.33 0.11
CA PRO A 26 -1.97 -2.26 -1.21
C PRO A 26 -2.99 -2.03 -2.34
N LYS A 27 -4.13 -2.72 -2.32
CA LYS A 27 -5.20 -2.52 -3.32
C LYS A 27 -5.75 -1.10 -3.28
N ASP A 28 -6.14 -0.63 -2.10
CA ASP A 28 -6.86 0.64 -1.95
C ASP A 28 -5.96 1.85 -2.24
N ILE A 29 -4.67 1.79 -1.87
CA ILE A 29 -3.68 2.82 -2.26
C ILE A 29 -3.55 2.90 -3.78
N ASN A 30 -3.35 1.77 -4.46
CA ASN A 30 -3.17 1.76 -5.91
C ASN A 30 -4.46 2.17 -6.65
N ALA A 31 -5.62 1.72 -6.19
CA ALA A 31 -6.91 2.13 -6.73
C ALA A 31 -7.14 3.64 -6.57
N MET A 32 -6.80 4.21 -5.42
CA MET A 32 -6.90 5.65 -5.17
C MET A 32 -5.93 6.47 -6.04
N ILE A 33 -4.67 6.03 -6.16
CA ILE A 33 -3.69 6.66 -7.05
C ILE A 33 -4.23 6.69 -8.48
N HIS A 34 -4.66 5.53 -8.98
CA HIS A 34 -5.21 5.40 -10.33
C HIS A 34 -6.43 6.30 -10.56
N PHE A 35 -7.38 6.30 -9.61
CA PHE A 35 -8.57 7.15 -9.68
C PHE A 35 -8.22 8.64 -9.72
N MET A 36 -7.28 9.09 -8.89
CA MET A 36 -6.84 10.49 -8.87
C MET A 36 -6.16 10.88 -10.19
N GLU A 37 -5.32 10.01 -10.74
CA GLU A 37 -4.68 10.22 -12.05
C GLU A 37 -5.70 10.31 -13.19
N GLN A 38 -6.72 9.45 -13.19
CA GLN A 38 -7.84 9.52 -14.14
C GLN A 38 -8.61 10.84 -14.07
N LYS A 39 -8.60 11.51 -12.91
CA LYS A 39 -9.18 12.85 -12.71
C LYS A 39 -8.21 13.99 -13.01
N GLY A 40 -7.04 13.70 -13.57
CA GLY A 40 -6.01 14.71 -13.89
C GLY A 40 -5.28 15.26 -12.67
N LEU A 41 -5.40 14.60 -11.51
CA LEU A 41 -4.69 14.99 -10.28
C LEU A 41 -3.35 14.28 -10.18
N GLN A 42 -2.42 14.89 -9.44
CA GLN A 42 -1.11 14.31 -9.15
C GLN A 42 -1.00 13.91 -7.67
N PRO A 43 -1.27 12.64 -7.31
CA PRO A 43 -1.26 12.17 -5.92
C PRO A 43 0.16 11.95 -5.38
N LYS A 44 0.95 13.03 -5.24
CA LYS A 44 2.39 12.97 -4.89
C LYS A 44 2.67 12.19 -3.60
N ILE A 45 1.87 12.42 -2.56
CA ILE A 45 2.06 11.77 -1.25
C ILE A 45 1.74 10.26 -1.33
N LEU A 46 0.63 9.88 -1.97
CA LEU A 46 0.28 8.45 -2.09
C LEU A 46 1.31 7.70 -2.94
N LYS A 47 1.83 8.31 -4.01
CA LYS A 47 2.92 7.73 -4.79
C LYS A 47 4.19 7.56 -3.96
N ALA A 48 4.55 8.56 -3.15
CA ALA A 48 5.72 8.47 -2.28
C ALA A 48 5.56 7.36 -1.21
N VAL A 49 4.38 7.26 -0.60
CA VAL A 49 4.03 6.19 0.35
C VAL A 49 4.15 4.82 -0.33
N TRP A 50 3.59 4.67 -1.54
CA TRP A 50 3.67 3.42 -2.30
C TRP A 50 5.10 3.06 -2.67
N ASN A 51 5.88 4.01 -3.18
CA ASN A 51 7.29 3.79 -3.53
C ASN A 51 8.12 3.41 -2.31
N LYS A 52 7.89 4.07 -1.16
CA LYS A 52 8.58 3.70 0.07
C LYS A 52 8.18 2.30 0.54
N ASN A 53 6.92 1.93 0.39
CA ASN A 53 6.47 0.58 0.71
C ASN A 53 7.17 -0.47 -0.17
N LEU A 54 7.30 -0.23 -1.48
CA LEU A 54 8.03 -1.11 -2.38
C LEU A 54 9.52 -1.28 -2.01
N ASP A 55 10.13 -0.24 -1.46
CA ASP A 55 11.52 -0.24 -0.98
C ASP A 55 11.67 -1.07 0.32
N VAL A 56 10.75 -0.93 1.29
CA VAL A 56 10.87 -1.61 2.59
C VAL A 56 10.15 -2.97 2.68
N ARG A 57 9.34 -3.33 1.68
CA ARG A 57 8.55 -4.59 1.61
C ARG A 57 8.85 -5.36 0.32
N PRO A 58 10.04 -5.96 0.19
CA PRO A 58 10.46 -6.68 -1.02
C PRO A 58 9.62 -7.93 -1.30
N GLU A 59 8.95 -8.50 -0.28
CA GLU A 59 8.17 -9.73 -0.41
C GLU A 59 6.88 -9.55 -1.23
N LYS A 60 6.37 -8.32 -1.30
CA LYS A 60 5.16 -7.93 -2.07
C LYS A 60 4.04 -8.98 -2.01
N ASP A 61 3.69 -9.40 -0.80
CA ASP A 61 2.82 -10.54 -0.56
C ASP A 61 1.43 -10.42 -1.21
N TRP A 62 0.98 -9.20 -1.48
CA TRP A 62 -0.26 -8.91 -2.21
C TRP A 62 -0.25 -9.40 -3.67
N GLU A 63 0.90 -9.54 -4.33
CA GLU A 63 1.00 -10.00 -5.72
C GLU A 63 0.47 -11.44 -5.89
N ASN A 64 0.51 -12.24 -4.83
CA ASN A 64 -0.03 -13.60 -4.82
C ASN A 64 -1.54 -13.64 -4.52
N LEU A 65 -2.16 -12.52 -4.14
CA LEU A 65 -3.56 -12.44 -3.73
C LEU A 65 -4.46 -12.07 -4.92
N ILE A 66 -4.49 -12.95 -5.91
CA ILE A 66 -5.28 -12.77 -7.14
C ILE A 66 -6.78 -12.69 -6.82
N GLY A 67 -7.47 -11.72 -7.42
CA GLY A 67 -8.89 -11.44 -7.18
C GLY A 67 -9.17 -10.69 -5.87
N ARG A 68 -8.16 -10.50 -5.02
CA ARG A 68 -8.28 -9.78 -3.74
C ARG A 68 -7.45 -8.51 -3.68
N ALA A 69 -6.26 -8.52 -4.28
CA ALA A 69 -5.33 -7.39 -4.30
C ALA A 69 -4.84 -7.06 -5.72
N VAL A 70 -4.66 -8.09 -6.55
CA VAL A 70 -4.28 -7.95 -7.96
C VAL A 70 -5.29 -8.67 -8.86
N THR A 71 -5.48 -8.16 -10.07
CA THR A 71 -6.24 -8.85 -11.13
C THR A 71 -5.29 -9.78 -11.90
N LYS A 72 -5.82 -10.86 -12.51
CA LYS A 72 -5.06 -11.53 -13.56
C LYS A 72 -4.90 -10.54 -14.70
N GLY A 73 -3.68 -10.36 -15.21
CA GLY A 73 -3.49 -9.58 -16.43
C GLY A 73 -4.31 -10.22 -17.55
N ASP A 74 -5.14 -9.42 -18.22
CA ASP A 74 -5.78 -9.85 -19.46
C ASP A 74 -4.65 -10.15 -20.46
N LYS A 75 -4.65 -11.36 -21.03
CA LYS A 75 -3.89 -11.63 -22.25
C LYS A 75 -4.63 -11.03 -23.43
#